data_AF-A0A6A5BF44-F1
#
_entry.id   AF-A0A6A5BF44-F1
#
_cell.length_a   1.000
_cell.length_b   1.000
_cell.length_c   1.000
_cell.angle_alpha   90.00
_cell.angle_beta   90.00
_cell.angle_gamma   90.00
#
_symmetry.space_group_name_H-M   'P 1'
#
loop_
_entity.id
_entity.type
_entity.pdbx_description
1 polymer ?
#
loop_
_entity_poly.entity_id
_entity_poly.type
_entity_poly.pdbx_seq_one_letter_code
_entity_poly.pdbx_strand_id
1 'polypeptide(L)'
;MSQQHTPQFLSSPLPRLILHFDVNKTIIISDEAAGKTMDDIINQIIMSSIWGYVSDSKDFVVIEWKLFSNVKALLEHLTSSEHQIPKGKKIINYYDYIEKVLYPYPEHDASVPLEERKRINGKIKEERTRMVKNFSQCKMAEDFLDDISRLKTNLIRKSSKQNGITLETATPSDYVNIVPAFFEALLELFKRKRDFQLIIRTFGSLKDITSVIKEINTFCKGEHIDYPLNGEEREFFKNKQIHMEQDHAVGYIYRNDPGTCHLIENSLEFKPEMLQFASIEQMIFSDNERVVSGFENIYKNIIQVSKTGQTRLIRDFYYWWNVNNEKTSAGKIFLVDEKDNSCFQIFFDDNVASNSDFPIKGILDLRNPHTGNSLDQELYLNVHTVQSYAFDFITNCNYYIEKIDQAESLKMNQLI
;
A
#
# COMPACT_ATOMS: atom_id res chain seq x y z
N MET A 1 44.05 -17.44 13.17
CA MET A 1 44.12 -16.59 11.95
C MET A 1 43.30 -17.27 10.87
N SER A 2 42.00 -17.02 10.83
CA SER A 2 41.09 -17.53 9.81
C SER A 2 40.57 -16.32 9.03
N GLN A 3 41.03 -16.18 7.79
CA GLN A 3 40.60 -15.12 6.87
C GLN A 3 39.11 -15.33 6.56
N GLN A 4 38.29 -14.35 6.90
CA GLN A 4 36.92 -14.25 6.39
C GLN A 4 37.00 -13.90 4.90
N HIS A 5 36.47 -14.79 4.07
CA HIS A 5 36.23 -14.51 2.66
C HIS A 5 35.10 -13.48 2.55
N THR A 6 35.46 -12.21 2.36
CA THR A 6 34.52 -11.20 1.84
C THR A 6 34.38 -11.46 0.34
N PRO A 7 33.17 -11.71 -0.19
CA PRO A 7 33.00 -11.86 -1.63
C PRO A 7 33.28 -10.51 -2.31
N GLN A 8 34.30 -10.48 -3.15
CA GLN A 8 34.65 -9.35 -4.00
C GLN A 8 33.65 -9.31 -5.17
N PHE A 9 32.50 -8.65 -5.00
CA PHE A 9 31.60 -8.36 -6.11
C PHE A 9 31.97 -7.02 -6.76
N LEU A 10 31.96 -7.02 -8.10
CA LEU A 10 32.38 -5.96 -8.99
C LEU A 10 31.69 -4.62 -8.68
N SER A 11 32.51 -3.58 -8.65
CA SER A 11 32.25 -2.20 -8.21
C SER A 11 31.44 -1.36 -9.21
N SER A 12 30.31 -1.85 -9.70
CA SER A 12 29.33 -0.96 -10.33
C SER A 12 28.41 -0.37 -9.26
N PRO A 13 28.18 0.95 -9.22
CA PRO A 13 27.22 1.53 -8.29
C PRO A 13 25.84 0.91 -8.52
N LEU A 14 25.12 0.57 -7.44
CA LEU A 14 23.75 0.07 -7.51
C LEU A 14 22.86 1.09 -8.27
N PRO A 15 21.89 0.63 -9.07
CA PRO A 15 20.96 1.52 -9.78
C PRO A 15 20.21 2.43 -8.81
N ARG A 16 19.80 3.63 -9.22
CA ARG A 16 19.01 4.53 -8.35
C ARG A 16 17.73 3.83 -7.90
N LEU A 17 17.45 3.81 -6.61
CA LEU A 17 16.23 3.23 -6.06
C LEU A 17 15.06 4.24 -6.14
N ILE A 18 13.89 3.82 -6.61
CA ILE A 18 12.68 4.64 -6.62
C ILE A 18 11.60 3.86 -5.86
N LEU A 19 11.24 4.34 -4.68
CA LEU A 19 10.29 3.67 -3.81
C LEU A 19 8.93 4.34 -3.92
N HIS A 20 7.97 3.60 -4.43
CA HIS A 20 6.57 3.99 -4.44
C HIS A 20 5.90 3.40 -3.20
N PHE A 21 5.34 4.25 -2.35
CA PHE A 21 4.57 3.82 -1.18
C PHE A 21 3.13 4.26 -1.34
N ASP A 22 2.19 3.31 -1.32
CA ASP A 22 0.82 3.68 -1.00
C ASP A 22 0.72 4.26 0.42
N VAL A 23 -0.32 5.06 0.66
CA VAL A 23 -0.61 5.63 1.97
C VAL A 23 -1.39 4.66 2.86
N ASN A 24 -2.61 4.29 2.46
CA ASN A 24 -3.57 3.65 3.35
C ASN A 24 -3.19 2.19 3.57
N LYS A 25 -3.20 1.73 4.83
CA LYS A 25 -2.80 0.36 5.23
C LYS A 25 -1.40 -0.06 4.78
N THR A 26 -0.59 0.89 4.32
CA THR A 26 0.79 0.69 3.90
C THR A 26 1.71 1.50 4.82
N ILE A 27 1.54 2.81 4.90
CA ILE A 27 2.28 3.63 5.87
C ILE A 27 1.39 4.26 6.95
N ILE A 28 0.06 4.26 6.77
CA ILE A 28 -0.93 4.74 7.75
C ILE A 28 -1.92 3.62 8.11
N ILE A 29 -2.28 3.51 9.39
CA ILE A 29 -3.28 2.54 9.91
C ILE A 29 -4.62 3.24 10.14
N SER A 30 -5.17 3.82 9.08
CA SER A 30 -6.52 4.38 9.01
C SER A 30 -6.90 4.57 7.55
N ASP A 31 -8.20 4.69 7.26
CA ASP A 31 -8.68 4.99 5.93
C ASP A 31 -9.91 5.92 6.04
N GLU A 32 -9.65 7.22 6.07
CA GLU A 32 -10.69 8.24 6.24
C GLU A 32 -11.65 8.25 5.03
N ALA A 33 -11.12 8.05 3.83
CA ALA A 33 -11.93 7.99 2.61
C ALA A 33 -12.98 6.86 2.66
N ALA A 34 -12.65 5.73 3.28
CA ALA A 34 -13.61 4.64 3.53
C ALA A 34 -14.36 4.75 4.87
N GLY A 35 -14.08 5.78 5.68
CA GLY A 35 -14.68 5.97 7.02
C GLY A 35 -14.23 4.94 8.05
N LYS A 36 -13.01 4.40 7.90
CA LYS A 36 -12.42 3.38 8.77
C LYS A 36 -11.38 3.99 9.71
N THR A 37 -11.60 3.80 11.00
CA THR A 37 -10.69 4.20 12.08
C THR A 37 -9.53 3.23 12.24
N MET A 38 -8.53 3.58 13.04
CA MET A 38 -7.43 2.68 13.40
C MET A 38 -7.93 1.35 13.99
N ASP A 39 -8.93 1.42 14.86
CA ASP A 39 -9.55 0.23 15.46
C ASP A 39 -10.22 -0.66 14.41
N ASP A 40 -10.87 -0.06 13.41
CA ASP A 40 -11.47 -0.80 12.29
C ASP A 40 -10.40 -1.52 11.46
N ILE A 41 -9.24 -0.90 11.27
CA ILE A 41 -8.12 -1.50 10.53
C ILE A 41 -7.48 -2.62 11.35
N ILE A 42 -7.27 -2.44 12.64
CA ILE A 42 -6.73 -3.49 13.53
C ILE A 42 -7.66 -4.70 13.56
N ASN A 43 -8.98 -4.48 13.69
CA ASN A 43 -9.95 -5.57 13.61
C ASN A 43 -9.84 -6.29 12.26
N GLN A 44 -9.74 -5.56 11.13
CA GLN A 44 -9.53 -6.16 9.80
C GLN A 44 -8.25 -7.00 9.73
N ILE A 45 -7.14 -6.54 10.31
CA ILE A 45 -5.86 -7.26 10.33
C ILE A 45 -6.03 -8.59 11.05
N ILE A 46 -6.63 -8.58 12.24
CA ILE A 46 -6.87 -9.81 13.01
C ILE A 46 -7.83 -10.74 12.27
N MET A 47 -8.96 -10.23 11.78
CA MET A 47 -9.94 -11.02 11.03
C MET A 47 -9.35 -11.66 9.76
N SER A 48 -8.44 -10.96 9.08
CA SER A 48 -7.75 -11.49 7.89
C SER A 48 -6.69 -12.55 8.24
N SER A 49 -6.34 -12.65 9.52
CA SER A 49 -5.38 -13.62 10.05
C SER A 49 -6.04 -14.83 10.71
N ILE A 50 -7.38 -14.87 10.79
CA ILE A 50 -8.13 -16.02 11.31
C ILE A 50 -8.54 -16.89 10.15
N TRP A 51 -8.07 -18.14 10.11
CA TRP A 51 -8.24 -19.04 8.97
C TRP A 51 -9.13 -20.23 9.29
N GLY A 52 -10.03 -20.54 8.36
CA GLY A 52 -11.02 -21.58 8.53
C GLY A 52 -11.56 -22.10 7.21
N TYR A 53 -12.64 -22.87 7.30
CA TYR A 53 -13.42 -23.30 6.17
C TYR A 53 -14.91 -23.04 6.40
N VAL A 54 -15.68 -23.09 5.32
CA VAL A 54 -17.14 -22.92 5.37
C VAL A 54 -17.80 -24.29 5.44
N SER A 55 -18.60 -24.53 6.47
CA SER A 55 -19.39 -25.76 6.61
C SER A 55 -20.50 -25.84 5.55
N ASP A 56 -21.16 -26.99 5.42
CA ASP A 56 -22.34 -27.12 4.53
C ASP A 56 -23.53 -26.27 5.00
N SER A 57 -23.59 -25.93 6.30
CA SER A 57 -24.55 -24.99 6.88
C SER A 57 -24.17 -23.51 6.66
N LYS A 58 -23.09 -23.23 5.92
CA LYS A 58 -22.50 -21.90 5.71
C LYS A 58 -21.90 -21.25 6.96
N ASP A 59 -21.63 -22.02 8.00
CA ASP A 59 -20.94 -21.53 9.20
C ASP A 59 -19.43 -21.52 8.98
N PHE A 60 -18.75 -20.54 9.57
CA PHE A 60 -17.29 -20.50 9.58
C PHE A 60 -16.75 -21.41 10.68
N VAL A 61 -15.94 -22.39 10.28
CA VAL A 61 -15.26 -23.31 11.19
C VAL A 61 -13.78 -22.98 11.18
N VAL A 62 -13.26 -22.54 12.33
CA VAL A 62 -11.84 -22.16 12.45
C VAL A 62 -10.97 -23.41 12.37
N ILE A 63 -9.90 -23.34 11.59
CA ILE A 63 -8.86 -24.39 11.50
C ILE A 63 -7.68 -23.98 12.36
N GLU A 64 -7.14 -22.79 12.11
CA GLU A 64 -5.94 -22.28 12.76
C GLU A 64 -6.09 -20.81 13.11
N TRP A 65 -5.51 -20.45 14.26
CA TRP A 65 -5.68 -19.19 14.97
C TRP A 65 -4.33 -18.49 15.10
N LYS A 66 -3.54 -18.51 14.03
CA LYS A 66 -2.17 -18.00 14.07
C LYS A 66 -2.05 -16.84 13.11
N LEU A 67 -1.41 -15.79 13.60
CA LEU A 67 -1.16 -14.58 12.84
C LEU A 67 -0.11 -14.89 11.78
N PHE A 68 -0.58 -15.23 10.59
CA PHE A 68 0.25 -15.39 9.42
C PHE A 68 0.17 -14.13 8.58
N SER A 69 1.31 -13.50 8.38
CA SER A 69 1.46 -12.49 7.36
C SER A 69 1.64 -13.08 5.97
N ASN A 70 2.17 -14.30 5.85
CA ASN A 70 2.36 -14.97 4.58
C ASN A 70 1.31 -16.06 4.33
N VAL A 71 0.31 -15.72 3.52
CA VAL A 71 -0.78 -16.63 3.12
C VAL A 71 -0.27 -17.90 2.43
N LYS A 72 0.80 -17.81 1.64
CA LYS A 72 1.34 -18.99 0.94
C LYS A 72 1.98 -19.98 1.91
N ALA A 73 2.83 -19.50 2.82
CA ALA A 73 3.44 -20.33 3.86
C ALA A 73 2.37 -20.96 4.77
N LEU A 74 1.30 -20.22 5.04
CA LEU A 74 0.13 -20.74 5.74
C LEU A 74 -0.55 -21.86 4.95
N LEU A 75 -0.88 -21.63 3.68
CA LEU A 75 -1.58 -22.64 2.88
C LEU A 75 -0.74 -23.91 2.76
N GLU A 76 0.58 -23.81 2.61
CA GLU A 76 1.52 -24.94 2.66
C GLU A 76 1.46 -25.66 4.03
N HIS A 77 1.39 -24.92 5.13
CA HIS A 77 1.25 -25.48 6.47
C HIS A 77 -0.11 -26.17 6.69
N LEU A 78 -1.22 -25.54 6.28
CA LEU A 78 -2.58 -26.06 6.44
C LEU A 78 -2.88 -27.23 5.52
N THR A 79 -2.23 -27.30 4.36
CA THR A 79 -2.37 -28.43 3.42
C THR A 79 -1.44 -29.60 3.76
N SER A 80 -0.51 -29.43 4.70
CA SER A 80 0.23 -30.54 5.28
C SER A 80 -0.72 -31.46 6.07
N SER A 81 -0.45 -32.76 6.03
CA SER A 81 -1.37 -33.85 6.44
C SER A 81 -1.81 -33.87 7.91
N GLU A 82 -1.37 -32.93 8.73
CA GLU A 82 -1.71 -32.83 10.15
C GLU A 82 -3.06 -32.11 10.39
N HIS A 83 -3.51 -31.26 9.48
CA HIS A 83 -4.77 -30.53 9.61
C HIS A 83 -5.91 -31.30 8.92
N GLN A 84 -6.91 -31.75 9.68
CA GLN A 84 -8.09 -32.46 9.15
C GLN A 84 -9.06 -31.50 8.45
N ILE A 85 -8.64 -30.93 7.32
CA ILE A 85 -9.54 -30.15 6.46
C ILE A 85 -10.46 -31.13 5.73
N PRO A 86 -11.80 -31.03 5.87
CA PRO A 86 -12.69 -31.93 5.17
C PRO A 86 -12.48 -31.82 3.64
N LYS A 87 -12.43 -32.96 2.97
CA LYS A 87 -12.11 -33.04 1.54
C LYS A 87 -13.05 -32.14 0.72
N GLY A 88 -12.48 -31.25 -0.10
CA GLY A 88 -13.23 -30.36 -0.98
C GLY A 88 -13.70 -29.04 -0.36
N LYS A 89 -13.37 -28.75 0.91
CA LYS A 89 -13.67 -27.46 1.53
C LYS A 89 -12.62 -26.42 1.15
N LYS A 90 -13.07 -25.22 0.76
CA LYS A 90 -12.20 -24.08 0.47
C LYS A 90 -11.76 -23.41 1.79
N ILE A 91 -10.45 -23.20 1.92
CA ILE A 91 -9.86 -22.41 3.00
C ILE A 91 -10.12 -20.93 2.72
N ILE A 92 -10.54 -20.19 3.74
CA ILE A 92 -10.87 -18.76 3.66
C ILE A 92 -10.54 -18.10 5.00
N ASN A 93 -10.13 -16.83 4.98
CA ASN A 93 -9.98 -16.07 6.22
C ASN A 93 -11.33 -15.49 6.68
N TYR A 94 -11.44 -15.11 7.95
CA TYR A 94 -12.70 -14.66 8.53
C TYR A 94 -13.22 -13.35 7.91
N TYR A 95 -12.31 -12.43 7.54
CA TYR A 95 -12.69 -11.21 6.83
C TYR A 95 -13.33 -11.51 5.47
N ASP A 96 -12.69 -12.36 4.67
CA ASP A 96 -13.19 -12.82 3.37
C ASP A 96 -14.49 -13.63 3.49
N TYR A 97 -14.65 -14.42 4.54
CA TYR A 97 -15.91 -15.11 4.83
C TYR A 97 -17.07 -14.13 5.01
N ILE A 98 -16.87 -13.04 5.73
CA ILE A 98 -17.88 -11.98 5.88
C ILE A 98 -18.21 -11.35 4.53
N GLU A 99 -17.21 -11.01 3.73
CA GLU A 99 -17.43 -10.34 2.45
C GLU A 99 -17.99 -11.25 1.35
N LYS A 100 -17.54 -12.50 1.27
CA LYS A 100 -17.79 -13.39 0.12
C LYS A 100 -18.89 -14.41 0.40
N VAL A 101 -19.21 -14.68 1.67
CA VAL A 101 -20.16 -15.75 2.05
C VAL A 101 -21.35 -15.20 2.81
N LEU A 102 -21.13 -14.41 3.87
CA LEU A 102 -22.24 -13.86 4.67
C LEU A 102 -22.94 -12.71 3.98
N TYR A 103 -22.18 -11.75 3.46
CA TYR A 103 -22.71 -10.54 2.84
C TYR A 103 -22.12 -10.30 1.45
N PRO A 104 -22.22 -11.25 0.50
CA PRO A 104 -21.76 -11.05 -0.87
C PRO A 104 -22.56 -9.96 -1.57
N TYR A 105 -21.90 -9.18 -2.43
CA TYR A 105 -22.63 -8.33 -3.36
C TYR A 105 -23.43 -9.20 -4.32
N PRO A 106 -24.67 -8.81 -4.70
CA PRO A 106 -25.43 -9.51 -5.72
C PRO A 106 -24.65 -9.52 -7.04
N GLU A 107 -24.85 -10.57 -7.84
CA GLU A 107 -24.36 -10.57 -9.22
C GLU A 107 -24.92 -9.38 -9.98
N HIS A 108 -24.14 -8.85 -10.93
CA HIS A 108 -24.57 -7.69 -11.70
C HIS A 108 -25.76 -8.05 -12.59
N ASP A 109 -26.93 -7.56 -12.23
CA ASP A 109 -28.13 -7.61 -13.04
C ASP A 109 -28.37 -6.26 -13.71
N ALA A 110 -28.28 -6.23 -15.04
CA ALA A 110 -28.50 -5.03 -15.86
C ALA A 110 -29.95 -4.53 -15.79
N SER A 111 -30.91 -5.39 -15.41
CA SER A 111 -32.33 -5.03 -15.27
C SER A 111 -32.63 -4.25 -14.00
N VAL A 112 -31.77 -4.33 -12.97
CA VAL A 112 -31.95 -3.59 -11.72
C VAL A 112 -31.46 -2.15 -11.89
N PRO A 113 -32.30 -1.13 -11.62
CA PRO A 113 -31.90 0.27 -11.70
C PRO A 113 -30.66 0.59 -10.84
N LEU A 114 -29.81 1.49 -11.33
CA LEU A 114 -28.56 1.86 -10.65
C LEU A 114 -28.78 2.31 -9.19
N GLU A 115 -29.82 3.10 -8.93
CA GLU A 115 -30.14 3.58 -7.57
C GLU A 115 -30.55 2.44 -6.63
N GLU A 116 -31.27 1.44 -7.14
CA GLU A 116 -31.63 0.27 -6.35
C GLU A 116 -30.40 -0.60 -6.06
N ARG A 117 -29.50 -0.77 -7.05
CA ARG A 117 -28.21 -1.45 -6.83
C ARG A 117 -27.36 -0.73 -5.78
N LYS A 118 -27.27 0.60 -5.84
CA LYS A 118 -26.55 1.41 -4.83
C LYS A 118 -27.16 1.21 -3.45
N ARG A 119 -28.49 1.19 -3.33
CA ARG A 119 -29.20 0.96 -2.06
C ARG A 119 -28.91 -0.42 -1.47
N ILE A 120 -28.97 -1.48 -2.29
CA ILE A 120 -28.68 -2.86 -1.86
C ILE A 120 -27.20 -2.97 -1.42
N ASN A 121 -26.27 -2.47 -2.24
CA ASN A 121 -24.85 -2.49 -1.92
C ASN A 121 -24.51 -1.65 -0.69
N GLY A 122 -25.23 -0.55 -0.46
CA GLY A 122 -25.14 0.28 0.75
C GLY A 122 -25.46 -0.53 2.00
N LYS A 123 -26.60 -1.23 2.04
CA LYS A 123 -26.99 -2.09 3.17
C LYS A 123 -25.98 -3.21 3.43
N ILE A 124 -25.48 -3.84 2.38
CA ILE A 124 -24.44 -4.88 2.49
C ILE A 124 -23.16 -4.29 3.10
N LYS A 125 -22.74 -3.11 2.63
CA LYS A 125 -21.56 -2.41 3.15
C LYS A 125 -21.75 -2.00 4.62
N GLU A 126 -22.94 -1.56 5.01
CA GLU A 126 -23.29 -1.26 6.41
C GLU A 126 -23.13 -2.49 7.30
N GLU A 127 -23.69 -3.64 6.90
CA GLU A 127 -23.56 -4.89 7.67
C GLU A 127 -22.11 -5.36 7.79
N ARG A 128 -21.33 -5.32 6.69
CA ARG A 128 -19.89 -5.62 6.75
C ARG A 128 -19.15 -4.70 7.69
N THR A 129 -19.43 -3.39 7.61
CA THR A 129 -18.80 -2.37 8.47
C THR A 129 -19.15 -2.61 9.94
N ARG A 130 -20.41 -2.99 10.22
CA ARG A 130 -20.88 -3.35 11.57
C ARG A 130 -20.13 -4.57 12.12
N MET A 131 -19.96 -5.61 11.31
CA MET A 131 -19.22 -6.82 11.69
C MET A 131 -17.75 -6.52 12.03
N VAL A 132 -17.09 -5.68 11.22
CA VAL A 132 -15.71 -5.24 11.48
C VAL A 132 -15.60 -4.41 12.75
N LYS A 133 -16.48 -3.42 12.94
CA LYS A 133 -16.48 -2.54 14.12
C LYS A 133 -16.65 -3.30 15.43
N ASN A 134 -17.54 -4.29 15.42
CA ASN A 134 -17.89 -5.03 16.62
C ASN A 134 -17.04 -6.30 16.81
N PHE A 135 -16.06 -6.56 15.95
CA PHE A 135 -15.26 -7.78 16.01
C PHE A 135 -14.58 -7.92 17.38
N SER A 136 -13.94 -6.87 17.90
CA SER A 136 -13.27 -6.89 19.21
C SER A 136 -14.19 -7.16 20.41
N GLN A 137 -15.51 -7.15 20.22
CA GLN A 137 -16.52 -7.44 21.24
C GLN A 137 -17.16 -8.81 21.07
N CYS A 138 -16.82 -9.54 20.00
CA CYS A 138 -17.40 -10.84 19.72
C CYS A 138 -16.59 -11.97 20.37
N LYS A 139 -17.24 -13.10 20.64
CA LYS A 139 -16.61 -14.28 21.26
C LYS A 139 -15.35 -14.75 20.53
N MET A 140 -15.34 -14.65 19.20
CA MET A 140 -14.17 -15.05 18.40
C MET A 140 -12.94 -14.19 18.66
N ALA A 141 -13.12 -12.92 19.04
CA ALA A 141 -12.01 -12.01 19.31
C ALA A 141 -11.42 -12.17 20.72
N GLU A 142 -12.08 -12.90 21.64
CA GLU A 142 -11.61 -13.10 23.02
C GLU A 142 -10.18 -13.66 23.04
N ASP A 143 -9.86 -14.58 22.13
CA ASP A 143 -8.53 -15.20 22.01
C ASP A 143 -7.48 -14.29 21.35
N PHE A 144 -7.87 -13.13 20.82
CA PHE A 144 -6.99 -12.18 20.13
C PHE A 144 -6.93 -10.80 20.81
N LEU A 145 -7.53 -10.64 21.99
CA LEU A 145 -7.53 -9.36 22.71
C LEU A 145 -6.11 -8.88 23.05
N ASP A 146 -5.20 -9.80 23.39
CA ASP A 146 -3.79 -9.51 23.63
C ASP A 146 -3.09 -9.03 22.36
N ASP A 147 -3.39 -9.65 21.21
CA ASP A 147 -2.84 -9.24 19.92
C ASP A 147 -3.35 -7.87 19.47
N ILE A 148 -4.65 -7.63 19.63
CA ILE A 148 -5.26 -6.31 19.39
C ILE A 148 -4.57 -5.26 20.28
N SER A 149 -4.39 -5.56 21.56
CA SER A 149 -3.76 -4.64 22.52
C SER A 149 -2.29 -4.39 22.20
N ARG A 150 -1.56 -5.44 21.76
CA ARG A 150 -0.18 -5.34 21.31
C ARG A 150 -0.05 -4.47 20.06
N LEU A 151 -0.90 -4.67 19.05
CA LEU A 151 -0.90 -3.85 17.84
C LEU A 151 -1.19 -2.37 18.18
N LYS A 152 -2.22 -2.09 18.99
CA LYS A 152 -2.52 -0.73 19.43
C LYS A 152 -1.36 -0.12 20.20
N THR A 153 -0.76 -0.87 21.11
CA THR A 153 0.39 -0.40 21.90
C THR A 153 1.58 -0.09 20.99
N ASN A 154 1.86 -0.90 19.97
CA ASN A 154 2.93 -0.63 19.02
C ASN A 154 2.72 0.66 18.21
N LEU A 155 1.47 1.08 18.02
CA LEU A 155 1.10 2.33 17.34
C LEU A 155 1.12 3.56 18.26
N ILE A 156 1.25 3.42 19.58
CA ILE A 156 1.46 4.58 20.47
C ILE A 156 2.87 5.13 20.23
N ARG A 157 2.97 6.45 20.06
CA ARG A 157 4.22 7.21 19.89
C ARG A 157 5.22 6.86 20.99
N LYS A 158 6.50 6.75 20.61
CA LYS A 158 7.59 6.45 21.54
C LYS A 158 7.70 7.53 22.62
N SER A 159 7.58 8.79 22.24
CA SER A 159 7.55 9.95 23.14
C SER A 159 6.34 9.92 24.09
N SER A 160 5.15 9.58 23.62
CA SER A 160 3.98 9.39 24.50
C SER A 160 4.21 8.27 25.52
N LYS A 161 4.76 7.12 25.11
CA LYS A 161 5.13 6.03 26.04
C LYS A 161 6.14 6.49 27.10
N GLN A 162 7.14 7.29 26.69
CA GLN A 162 8.15 7.85 27.61
C GLN A 162 7.54 8.80 28.63
N ASN A 163 6.43 9.47 28.29
CA ASN A 163 5.64 10.31 29.19
C ASN A 163 4.64 9.51 30.05
N GLY A 164 4.72 8.18 30.04
CA GLY A 164 3.85 7.30 30.85
C GLY A 164 2.47 7.05 30.26
N ILE A 165 2.23 7.42 28.99
CA ILE A 165 0.98 7.10 28.30
C ILE A 165 0.90 5.59 28.04
N THR A 166 -0.24 5.02 28.42
CA THR A 166 -0.60 3.60 28.25
C THR A 166 -1.77 3.46 27.29
N LEU A 167 -2.12 2.23 26.91
CA LEU A 167 -3.27 1.97 26.04
C LEU A 167 -4.58 2.51 26.60
N GLU A 168 -4.75 2.47 27.92
CA GLU A 168 -5.96 2.92 28.64
C GLU A 168 -6.06 4.45 28.73
N THR A 169 -4.93 5.15 28.62
CA THR A 169 -4.83 6.60 28.80
C THR A 169 -4.55 7.36 27.50
N ALA A 170 -4.19 6.65 26.43
CA ALA A 170 -3.87 7.22 25.14
C ALA A 170 -5.06 7.93 24.50
N THR A 171 -4.79 9.12 23.97
CA THR A 171 -5.71 9.90 23.14
C THR A 171 -5.35 9.77 21.67
N PRO A 172 -6.20 10.21 20.71
CA PRO A 172 -5.85 10.15 19.29
C PRO A 172 -4.51 10.79 18.90
N SER A 173 -4.05 11.82 19.63
CA SER A 173 -2.75 12.47 19.38
C SER A 173 -1.54 11.64 19.84
N ASP A 174 -1.74 10.64 20.71
CA ASP A 174 -0.67 9.79 21.22
C ASP A 174 -0.32 8.65 20.25
N TYR A 175 -1.11 8.44 19.21
CA TYR A 175 -0.83 7.46 18.18
C TYR A 175 0.00 8.05 17.04
N VAL A 176 0.84 7.21 16.44
CA VAL A 176 1.57 7.55 15.22
C VAL A 176 0.58 7.76 14.07
N ASN A 177 0.84 8.73 13.20
CA ASN A 177 0.07 8.87 11.97
C ASN A 177 0.72 8.02 10.86
N ILE A 178 2.02 8.15 10.64
CA ILE A 178 2.85 7.25 9.83
C ILE A 178 3.57 6.23 10.70
N VAL A 179 3.56 4.96 10.29
CA VAL A 179 4.14 3.86 11.06
C VAL A 179 5.67 3.96 11.21
N PRO A 180 6.22 3.54 12.37
CA PRO A 180 7.66 3.51 12.63
C PRO A 180 8.52 2.87 11.53
N ALA A 181 8.08 1.74 10.98
CA ALA A 181 8.85 1.00 10.00
C ALA A 181 9.20 1.81 8.74
N PHE A 182 8.38 2.80 8.38
CA PHE A 182 8.66 3.69 7.26
C PHE A 182 9.88 4.58 7.53
N PHE A 183 9.91 5.25 8.69
CA PHE A 183 11.02 6.15 9.04
C PHE A 183 12.33 5.40 9.28
N GLU A 184 12.26 4.21 9.90
CA GLU A 184 13.43 3.36 10.09
C GLU A 184 14.05 2.95 8.75
N ALA A 185 13.23 2.64 7.73
CA ALA A 185 13.73 2.38 6.39
C ALA A 185 14.42 3.59 5.76
N LEU A 186 13.89 4.80 5.93
CA LEU A 186 14.54 6.01 5.42
C LEU A 186 15.89 6.25 6.08
N LEU A 187 15.96 6.14 7.40
CA LEU A 187 17.21 6.28 8.16
C LEU A 187 18.23 5.23 7.77
N GLU A 188 17.81 3.99 7.53
CA GLU A 188 18.70 2.93 7.10
C GLU A 188 19.24 3.16 5.68
N LEU A 189 18.40 3.60 4.74
CA LEU A 189 18.85 3.98 3.39
C LEU A 189 19.88 5.12 3.43
N PHE A 190 19.69 6.09 4.31
CA PHE A 190 20.67 7.16 4.56
C PHE A 190 21.99 6.60 5.11
N LYS A 191 21.96 5.77 6.17
CA LYS A 191 23.16 5.15 6.76
C LYS A 191 23.97 4.35 5.72
N ARG A 192 23.28 3.66 4.82
CA ARG A 192 23.88 2.88 3.72
C ARG A 192 24.36 3.74 2.56
N LYS A 193 24.14 5.06 2.60
CA LYS A 193 24.41 6.00 1.49
C LYS A 193 23.75 5.56 0.19
N ARG A 194 22.56 4.97 0.30
CA ARG A 194 21.80 4.48 -0.85
C ARG A 194 21.24 5.67 -1.61
N ASP A 195 21.44 5.69 -2.92
CA ASP A 195 20.80 6.69 -3.77
C ASP A 195 19.33 6.31 -4.02
N PHE A 196 18.39 7.12 -3.51
CA PHE A 196 16.95 6.85 -3.64
C PHE A 196 16.08 8.10 -3.84
N GLN A 197 14.90 7.89 -4.42
CA GLN A 197 13.75 8.80 -4.41
C GLN A 197 12.55 8.11 -3.74
N LEU A 198 11.70 8.92 -3.09
CA LEU A 198 10.39 8.50 -2.61
C LEU A 198 9.28 9.05 -3.51
N ILE A 199 8.27 8.23 -3.79
CA ILE A 199 7.03 8.63 -4.43
C ILE A 199 5.88 8.12 -3.57
N ILE A 200 5.17 9.03 -2.93
CA ILE A 200 3.96 8.73 -2.16
C ILE A 200 2.79 8.63 -3.13
N ARG A 201 2.05 7.53 -3.08
CA ARG A 201 0.93 7.19 -3.96
C ARG A 201 -0.34 7.11 -3.11
N THR A 202 -1.47 7.59 -3.61
CA THR A 202 -2.72 7.47 -2.84
C THR A 202 -3.96 7.70 -3.70
N PHE A 203 -5.05 7.01 -3.36
CA PHE A 203 -6.41 7.36 -3.80
C PHE A 203 -7.12 8.35 -2.86
N GLY A 204 -6.47 8.68 -1.74
CA GLY A 204 -7.05 9.36 -0.58
C GLY A 204 -7.49 10.81 -0.83
N SER A 205 -8.05 11.38 0.23
CA SER A 205 -8.53 12.77 0.23
C SER A 205 -7.38 13.76 0.38
N LEU A 206 -7.62 15.03 0.06
CA LEU A 206 -6.64 16.10 0.33
C LEU A 206 -6.29 16.21 1.82
N LYS A 207 -7.19 15.81 2.71
CA LYS A 207 -6.95 15.80 4.17
C LYS A 207 -5.93 14.74 4.55
N ASP A 208 -6.08 13.51 4.06
CA ASP A 208 -5.11 12.41 4.26
C ASP A 208 -3.74 12.82 3.72
N ILE A 209 -3.72 13.36 2.50
CA ILE A 209 -2.51 13.86 1.84
C ILE A 209 -1.82 14.93 2.70
N THR A 210 -2.57 15.91 3.21
CA THR A 210 -2.00 17.00 4.04
C THR A 210 -1.39 16.46 5.33
N SER A 211 -2.03 15.47 5.96
CA SER A 211 -1.51 14.80 7.16
C SER A 211 -0.16 14.11 6.88
N VAL A 212 -0.10 13.33 5.80
CA VAL A 212 1.12 12.61 5.36
C VAL A 212 2.25 13.59 5.06
N ILE A 213 1.99 14.62 4.23
CA ILE A 213 2.98 15.64 3.86
C ILE A 213 3.52 16.33 5.12
N LYS A 214 2.64 16.71 6.05
CA LYS A 214 3.04 17.39 7.27
C LYS A 214 4.00 16.54 8.10
N GLU A 215 3.70 15.26 8.32
CA GLU A 215 4.55 14.40 9.16
C GLU A 215 5.88 14.05 8.47
N ILE A 216 5.86 13.74 7.16
CA ILE A 216 7.09 13.53 6.37
C ILE A 216 7.98 14.77 6.40
N ASN A 217 7.41 15.97 6.19
CA ASN A 217 8.18 17.21 6.22
C ASN A 217 8.71 17.53 7.62
N THR A 218 7.95 17.23 8.68
CA THR A 218 8.38 17.38 10.07
C THR A 218 9.58 16.47 10.36
N PHE A 219 9.55 15.22 9.88
CA PHE A 219 10.72 14.32 9.92
C PHE A 219 11.90 14.90 9.14
N CYS A 220 11.71 15.32 7.89
CA CYS A 220 12.79 15.81 7.05
C CYS A 220 13.48 17.08 7.58
N LYS A 221 12.77 17.91 8.36
CA LYS A 221 13.32 19.07 9.05
C LYS A 221 14.10 18.71 10.32
N GLY A 222 14.00 17.46 10.79
CA GLY A 222 14.53 17.00 12.07
C GLY A 222 13.71 17.44 13.28
N GLU A 223 12.45 17.84 13.05
CA GLU A 223 11.52 18.33 14.07
C GLU A 223 10.59 17.23 14.58
N HIS A 224 10.68 16.01 14.05
CA HIS A 224 9.85 14.89 14.46
C HIS A 224 10.25 14.37 15.83
N ILE A 225 9.32 14.41 16.79
CA ILE A 225 9.58 14.11 18.21
C ILE A 225 10.15 12.69 18.43
N ASP A 226 9.64 11.69 17.71
CA ASP A 226 10.09 10.30 17.85
C ASP A 226 11.32 9.97 16.98
N TYR A 227 11.62 10.82 15.98
CA TYR A 227 12.67 10.63 14.98
C TYR A 227 13.47 11.93 14.77
N PRO A 228 14.15 12.43 15.82
CA PRO A 228 14.98 13.61 15.69
C PRO A 228 16.19 13.30 14.80
N LEU A 229 16.58 14.26 13.97
CA LEU A 229 17.69 14.12 13.04
C LEU A 229 18.94 14.88 13.51
N ASN A 230 20.11 14.29 13.35
CA ASN A 230 21.40 14.96 13.53
C ASN A 230 21.70 15.92 12.36
N GLY A 231 22.86 16.60 12.38
CA GLY A 231 23.20 17.60 11.37
C GLY A 231 23.35 17.05 9.95
N GLU A 232 24.01 15.88 9.80
CA GLU A 232 24.21 15.24 8.50
C GLU A 232 22.89 14.69 7.94
N GLU A 233 22.10 14.05 8.80
CA GLU A 233 20.76 13.55 8.46
C GLU A 233 19.84 14.69 7.99
N ARG A 234 19.80 15.81 8.72
CA ARG A 234 19.00 16.98 8.34
C ARG A 234 19.38 17.51 6.96
N GLU A 235 20.67 17.64 6.68
CA GLU A 235 21.11 18.15 5.37
C GLU A 235 20.72 17.18 4.24
N PHE A 236 20.82 15.87 4.46
CA PHE A 236 20.38 14.86 3.50
C PHE A 236 18.87 14.88 3.26
N PHE A 237 18.07 14.86 4.34
CA PHE A 237 16.62 14.80 4.26
C PHE A 237 15.96 16.13 3.90
N LYS A 238 16.69 17.25 3.96
CA LYS A 238 16.21 18.57 3.50
C LYS A 238 15.62 18.51 2.09
N ASN A 239 16.28 17.78 1.19
CA ASN A 239 15.84 17.58 -0.19
C ASN A 239 14.79 16.46 -0.37
N LYS A 240 14.33 15.83 0.72
CA LYS A 240 13.22 14.84 0.73
C LYS A 240 11.89 15.45 1.18
N GLN A 241 11.85 16.75 1.49
CA GLN A 241 10.61 17.46 1.77
C GLN A 241 9.71 17.50 0.53
N ILE A 242 8.40 17.47 0.76
CA ILE A 242 7.35 17.64 -0.24
C ILE A 242 6.84 19.08 -0.13
N HIS A 243 7.31 19.94 -1.04
CA HIS A 243 6.86 21.32 -1.19
C HIS A 243 5.80 21.36 -2.29
N MET A 244 4.52 21.55 -1.96
CA MET A 244 3.43 21.43 -2.94
C MET A 244 3.52 22.49 -4.05
N GLU A 245 4.12 23.64 -3.74
CA GLU A 245 4.40 24.75 -4.64
C GLU A 245 5.58 24.49 -5.60
N GLN A 246 6.38 23.46 -5.32
CA GLN A 246 7.56 23.15 -6.12
C GLN A 246 7.19 22.29 -7.33
N ASP A 247 7.81 22.61 -8.46
CA ASP A 247 7.62 21.85 -9.70
C ASP A 247 7.88 20.36 -9.50
N HIS A 248 6.99 19.54 -10.06
CA HIS A 248 7.01 18.07 -10.05
C HIS A 248 6.81 17.40 -8.68
N ALA A 249 6.79 18.17 -7.58
CA ALA A 249 6.67 17.63 -6.23
C ALA A 249 5.30 16.98 -5.98
N VAL A 250 4.25 17.51 -6.62
CA VAL A 250 2.90 16.96 -6.55
C VAL A 250 2.32 16.73 -7.94
N GLY A 251 1.35 15.82 -8.03
CA GLY A 251 0.60 15.59 -9.25
C GLY A 251 -0.52 14.58 -9.06
N TYR A 252 -1.24 14.28 -10.12
CA TYR A 252 -2.18 13.17 -10.16
C TYR A 252 -2.16 12.40 -11.46
N ILE A 253 -2.48 11.11 -11.38
CA ILE A 253 -2.69 10.24 -12.56
C ILE A 253 -4.16 10.26 -12.93
N TYR A 254 -4.46 10.63 -14.17
CA TYR A 254 -5.80 10.58 -14.75
C TYR A 254 -5.86 9.53 -15.87
N ARG A 255 -6.95 8.77 -15.88
CA ARG A 255 -7.28 7.75 -16.88
C ARG A 255 -8.77 7.82 -17.19
N ASN A 256 -9.09 7.71 -18.47
CA ASN A 256 -10.45 7.63 -18.99
C ASN A 256 -10.63 6.51 -20.02
N ASP A 257 -9.53 5.85 -20.42
CA ASP A 257 -9.50 4.70 -21.30
C ASP A 257 -8.39 3.73 -20.84
N PRO A 258 -8.52 2.41 -21.05
CA PRO A 258 -7.48 1.45 -20.65
C PRO A 258 -6.11 1.71 -21.28
N GLY A 259 -6.07 2.25 -22.50
CA GLY A 259 -4.86 2.56 -23.26
C GLY A 259 -4.32 3.98 -23.05
N THR A 260 -5.05 4.85 -22.35
CA THR A 260 -4.61 6.21 -22.06
C THR A 260 -4.18 6.36 -20.60
N CYS A 261 -3.20 7.23 -20.39
CA CYS A 261 -2.74 7.60 -19.06
C CYS A 261 -2.09 8.98 -19.14
N HIS A 262 -2.42 9.83 -18.16
CA HIS A 262 -1.93 11.19 -18.07
C HIS A 262 -1.43 11.44 -16.65
N LEU A 263 -0.22 11.97 -16.52
CA LEU A 263 0.28 12.57 -15.29
C LEU A 263 0.10 14.09 -15.40
N ILE A 264 -0.70 14.67 -14.51
CA ILE A 264 -0.86 16.11 -14.39
C ILE A 264 -0.04 16.54 -13.18
N GLU A 265 1.00 17.34 -13.41
CA GLU A 265 1.91 17.81 -12.38
C GLU A 265 1.46 19.16 -11.80
N ASN A 266 1.97 19.49 -10.61
CA ASN A 266 1.79 20.76 -9.92
C ASN A 266 0.36 21.02 -9.39
N SER A 267 -0.46 19.98 -9.32
CA SER A 267 -1.79 20.03 -8.70
C SER A 267 -2.15 18.68 -8.08
N LEU A 268 -3.00 18.70 -7.05
CA LEU A 268 -3.64 17.53 -6.43
C LEU A 268 -5.17 17.55 -6.58
N GLU A 269 -5.68 18.60 -7.21
CA GLU A 269 -7.11 18.82 -7.42
C GLU A 269 -7.52 18.27 -8.78
N PHE A 270 -8.43 17.31 -8.76
CA PHE A 270 -9.06 16.82 -9.98
C PHE A 270 -9.97 17.89 -10.55
N LYS A 271 -9.92 18.05 -11.88
CA LYS A 271 -10.85 18.93 -12.58
C LYS A 271 -12.25 18.30 -12.63
N PRO A 272 -13.35 19.07 -12.52
CA PRO A 272 -14.71 18.54 -12.53
C PRO A 272 -15.04 17.64 -13.74
N GLU A 273 -14.50 17.97 -14.91
CA GLU A 273 -14.67 17.24 -16.18
C GLU A 273 -14.13 15.81 -16.10
N MET A 274 -13.14 15.56 -15.24
CA MET A 274 -12.57 14.22 -15.03
C MET A 274 -13.59 13.25 -14.43
N LEU A 275 -14.51 13.74 -13.60
CA LEU A 275 -15.59 12.92 -13.03
C LEU A 275 -16.58 12.42 -14.10
N GLN A 276 -16.58 13.06 -15.28
CA GLN A 276 -17.33 12.64 -16.45
C GLN A 276 -16.47 11.86 -17.45
N PHE A 277 -15.23 11.52 -17.07
CA PHE A 277 -14.26 10.82 -17.91
C PHE A 277 -13.95 11.53 -19.24
N ALA A 278 -14.03 12.87 -19.26
CA ALA A 278 -13.73 13.70 -20.43
C ALA A 278 -12.28 13.47 -20.94
N SER A 279 -12.03 13.74 -22.22
CA SER A 279 -10.67 13.64 -22.77
C SER A 279 -9.82 14.84 -22.34
N ILE A 280 -8.49 14.66 -22.29
CA ILE A 280 -7.58 15.71 -21.82
C ILE A 280 -7.64 16.96 -22.72
N GLU A 281 -7.96 16.79 -24.01
CA GLU A 281 -8.10 17.85 -25.01
C GLU A 281 -9.31 18.76 -24.75
N GLN A 282 -10.29 18.28 -23.97
CA GLN A 282 -11.49 19.04 -23.61
C GLN A 282 -11.29 19.87 -22.32
N MET A 283 -10.15 19.72 -21.67
CA MET A 283 -9.87 20.32 -20.36
C MET A 283 -8.97 21.55 -20.49
N ILE A 284 -9.17 22.51 -19.59
CA ILE A 284 -8.34 23.71 -19.48
C ILE A 284 -7.41 23.55 -18.27
N PHE A 285 -6.11 23.54 -18.54
CA PHE A 285 -5.05 23.53 -17.52
C PHE A 285 -4.53 24.95 -17.33
N SER A 286 -4.19 25.29 -16.08
CA SER A 286 -3.49 26.53 -15.78
C SER A 286 -2.06 26.50 -16.32
N ASP A 287 -1.44 27.67 -16.48
CA ASP A 287 -0.07 27.79 -17.00
C ASP A 287 0.97 27.02 -16.16
N ASN A 288 0.67 26.77 -14.88
CA ASN A 288 1.53 26.03 -13.96
C ASN A 288 1.28 24.51 -13.99
N GLU A 289 0.13 24.04 -14.52
CA GLU A 289 -0.19 22.62 -14.61
C GLU A 289 0.44 22.01 -15.86
N ARG A 290 1.27 20.98 -15.68
CA ARG A 290 1.92 20.29 -16.79
C ARG A 290 1.30 18.92 -17.03
N VAL A 291 0.86 18.67 -18.26
CA VAL A 291 0.31 17.38 -18.68
C VAL A 291 1.39 16.53 -19.36
N VAL A 292 1.61 15.33 -18.86
CA VAL A 292 2.48 14.31 -19.46
C VAL A 292 1.63 13.11 -19.86
N SER A 293 1.46 12.91 -21.17
CA SER A 293 0.57 11.89 -21.72
C SER A 293 1.32 10.69 -22.28
N GLY A 294 0.78 9.49 -22.04
CA GLY A 294 1.29 8.22 -22.57
C GLY A 294 2.32 7.56 -21.65
N PHE A 295 2.30 6.23 -21.61
CA PHE A 295 3.11 5.43 -20.68
C PHE A 295 4.61 5.75 -20.79
N GLU A 296 5.18 5.77 -22.00
CA GLU A 296 6.61 6.04 -22.21
C GLU A 296 7.03 7.42 -21.69
N ASN A 297 6.22 8.46 -21.93
CA ASN A 297 6.53 9.82 -21.49
C ASN A 297 6.40 9.97 -19.97
N ILE A 298 5.40 9.32 -19.37
CA ILE A 298 5.23 9.30 -17.90
C ILE A 298 6.42 8.59 -17.26
N TYR A 299 6.83 7.44 -17.79
CA TYR A 299 8.02 6.73 -17.32
C TYR A 299 9.27 7.62 -17.40
N LYS A 300 9.55 8.22 -18.56
CA LYS A 300 10.68 9.14 -18.74
C LYS A 300 10.62 10.34 -17.79
N ASN A 301 9.44 10.89 -17.52
CA ASN A 301 9.25 11.95 -16.53
C ASN A 301 9.64 11.45 -15.13
N ILE A 302 9.12 10.30 -14.69
CA ILE A 302 9.44 9.74 -13.37
C ILE A 302 10.95 9.54 -13.22
N ILE A 303 11.61 8.91 -14.20
CA ILE A 303 13.06 8.68 -14.16
C ILE A 303 13.85 9.99 -14.16
N GLN A 304 13.46 10.97 -14.99
CA GLN A 304 14.17 12.24 -15.05
C GLN A 304 14.04 13.03 -13.75
N VAL A 305 12.84 13.11 -13.19
CA VAL A 305 12.60 13.80 -11.91
C VAL A 305 13.27 13.05 -10.76
N SER A 306 13.40 11.72 -10.82
CA SER A 306 14.08 10.94 -9.78
C SER A 306 15.51 11.36 -9.50
N LYS A 307 16.20 11.91 -10.50
CA LYS A 307 17.56 12.42 -10.39
C LYS A 307 17.70 13.60 -9.45
N THR A 308 16.61 14.34 -9.17
CA THR A 308 16.63 15.41 -8.17
C THR A 308 16.65 14.84 -6.75
N GLY A 309 16.25 13.58 -6.57
CA GLY A 309 16.08 12.93 -5.27
C GLY A 309 14.88 13.43 -4.47
N GLN A 310 14.11 14.41 -4.96
CA GLN A 310 12.99 14.99 -4.23
C GLN A 310 11.85 14.01 -4.09
N THR A 311 11.23 13.99 -2.90
CA THR A 311 10.04 13.19 -2.67
C THR A 311 8.89 13.76 -3.48
N ARG A 312 8.15 12.89 -4.16
CA ARG A 312 6.94 13.26 -4.89
C ARG A 312 5.71 12.72 -4.17
N LEU A 313 4.57 13.38 -4.36
CA LEU A 313 3.27 12.82 -4.03
C LEU A 313 2.39 12.81 -5.28
N ILE A 314 1.88 11.64 -5.65
CA ILE A 314 1.01 11.47 -6.80
C ILE A 314 -0.30 10.86 -6.35
N ARG A 315 -1.39 11.60 -6.58
CA ARG A 315 -2.75 11.14 -6.30
C ARG A 315 -3.30 10.35 -7.50
N ASP A 316 -3.70 9.11 -7.30
CA ASP A 316 -4.30 8.31 -8.36
C ASP A 316 -5.80 8.57 -8.49
N PHE A 317 -6.33 8.46 -9.71
CA PHE A 317 -7.75 8.73 -9.98
C PHE A 317 -8.63 7.52 -9.62
N TYR A 318 -9.04 7.45 -8.35
CA TYR A 318 -9.87 6.37 -7.78
C TYR A 318 -11.13 6.06 -8.59
N TYR A 319 -11.77 7.09 -9.14
CA TYR A 319 -13.03 6.93 -9.87
C TYR A 319 -12.88 5.99 -11.07
N TRP A 320 -11.73 6.01 -11.77
CA TRP A 320 -11.46 5.07 -12.86
C TRP A 320 -11.36 3.62 -12.37
N TRP A 321 -10.65 3.38 -11.27
CA TRP A 321 -10.52 2.05 -10.69
C TRP A 321 -11.88 1.51 -10.22
N ASN A 322 -12.68 2.37 -9.56
CA ASN A 322 -13.98 2.01 -9.04
C ASN A 322 -15.00 1.64 -10.14
N VAL A 323 -15.13 2.46 -11.20
CA VAL A 323 -16.08 2.15 -12.29
C VAL A 323 -15.68 0.91 -13.09
N ASN A 324 -14.40 0.51 -13.05
CA ASN A 324 -13.88 -0.69 -13.68
C ASN A 324 -13.87 -1.92 -12.74
N ASN A 325 -14.68 -1.89 -11.68
CA ASN A 325 -14.84 -2.98 -10.71
C ASN A 325 -13.53 -3.37 -9.99
N GLU A 326 -12.64 -2.39 -9.76
CA GLU A 326 -11.41 -2.56 -8.98
C GLU A 326 -10.46 -3.64 -9.55
N LYS A 327 -10.53 -3.84 -10.87
CA LYS A 327 -9.60 -4.70 -11.61
C LYS A 327 -8.21 -4.08 -11.66
N THR A 328 -7.18 -4.93 -11.61
CA THR A 328 -5.77 -4.50 -11.74
C THR A 328 -5.52 -3.63 -12.96
N SER A 329 -6.13 -3.95 -14.11
CA SER A 329 -5.99 -3.19 -15.36
C SER A 329 -6.48 -1.73 -15.30
N ALA A 330 -7.22 -1.37 -14.26
CA ALA A 330 -7.71 -0.01 -14.01
C ALA A 330 -7.14 0.59 -12.71
N GLY A 331 -6.24 -0.12 -12.04
CA GLY A 331 -5.58 0.32 -10.83
C GLY A 331 -4.58 1.45 -11.05
N LYS A 332 -3.78 1.71 -10.01
CA LYS A 332 -2.65 2.64 -10.04
C LYS A 332 -1.65 2.18 -11.08
N ILE A 333 -1.37 3.04 -12.05
CA ILE A 333 -0.39 2.72 -13.09
C ILE A 333 0.99 2.56 -12.45
N PHE A 334 1.70 1.50 -12.82
CA PHE A 334 3.09 1.29 -12.44
C PHE A 334 3.87 0.80 -13.65
N LEU A 335 4.88 1.57 -14.05
CA LEU A 335 5.59 1.39 -15.30
C LEU A 335 7.01 0.89 -15.02
N VAL A 336 7.31 -0.30 -15.51
CA VAL A 336 8.62 -0.95 -15.34
C VAL A 336 9.21 -1.27 -16.71
N ASP A 337 10.39 -0.71 -16.98
CA ASP A 337 11.22 -1.12 -18.11
C ASP A 337 12.28 -2.10 -17.63
N GLU A 338 12.15 -3.37 -18.03
CA GLU A 338 13.10 -4.42 -17.66
C GLU A 338 14.50 -4.19 -18.21
N LYS A 339 14.63 -3.37 -19.26
CA LYS A 339 15.91 -3.06 -19.91
C LYS A 339 16.59 -1.84 -19.30
N ASP A 340 15.90 -1.08 -18.46
CA ASP A 340 16.45 0.10 -17.81
C ASP A 340 17.20 -0.28 -16.53
N ASN A 341 18.51 -0.46 -16.67
CA ASN A 341 19.41 -0.76 -15.54
C ASN A 341 19.89 0.51 -14.82
N SER A 342 19.40 1.71 -15.17
CA SER A 342 19.79 2.95 -14.49
C SER A 342 19.01 3.18 -13.20
N CYS A 343 17.85 2.55 -13.07
CA CYS A 343 16.97 2.67 -11.92
C CYS A 343 16.41 1.30 -11.49
N PHE A 344 15.98 1.22 -10.24
CA PHE A 344 15.23 0.08 -9.71
C PHE A 344 14.03 0.62 -8.95
N GLN A 345 12.82 0.24 -9.38
CA GLN A 345 11.58 0.72 -8.79
C GLN A 345 10.91 -0.37 -7.96
N ILE A 346 10.45 -0.04 -6.75
CA ILE A 346 9.67 -0.94 -5.89
C ILE A 346 8.37 -0.24 -5.49
N PHE A 347 7.24 -0.92 -5.65
CA PHE A 347 5.92 -0.43 -5.26
C PHE A 347 5.39 -1.22 -4.07
N PHE A 348 5.15 -0.53 -2.95
CA PHE A 348 4.57 -1.07 -1.72
C PHE A 348 3.08 -0.73 -1.65
N ASP A 349 2.23 -1.75 -1.47
CA ASP A 349 0.78 -1.60 -1.29
C ASP A 349 0.21 -2.83 -0.56
N ASP A 350 -0.85 -2.70 0.23
CA ASP A 350 -1.47 -3.83 0.94
C ASP A 350 -2.26 -4.75 -0.01
N ASN A 351 -2.69 -4.22 -1.15
CA ASN A 351 -3.56 -4.90 -2.10
C ASN A 351 -2.88 -5.19 -3.46
N VAL A 352 -1.57 -5.47 -3.43
CA VAL A 352 -0.87 -6.09 -4.57
C VAL A 352 -1.47 -7.47 -4.80
N ALA A 353 -1.94 -7.72 -6.03
CA ALA A 353 -2.53 -9.01 -6.36
C ALA A 353 -1.47 -10.11 -6.33
N SER A 354 -1.67 -11.11 -5.47
CA SER A 354 -0.76 -12.24 -5.30
C SER A 354 -1.32 -13.58 -5.80
N ASN A 355 -2.57 -13.61 -6.30
CA ASN A 355 -3.22 -14.84 -6.76
C ASN A 355 -3.94 -14.66 -8.12
N SER A 356 -3.77 -15.65 -9.00
CA SER A 356 -4.23 -15.78 -10.38
C SER A 356 -5.75 -15.90 -10.61
N ASP A 357 -6.61 -15.68 -9.60
CA ASP A 357 -8.05 -15.87 -9.78
C ASP A 357 -8.63 -14.74 -10.64
N PHE A 358 -9.02 -15.07 -11.88
CA PHE A 358 -9.54 -14.11 -12.86
C PHE A 358 -11.02 -13.76 -12.61
N PRO A 359 -11.44 -12.47 -12.73
CA PRO A 359 -10.59 -11.31 -12.96
C PRO A 359 -9.78 -10.96 -11.70
N ILE A 360 -8.48 -10.73 -11.90
CA ILE A 360 -7.55 -10.36 -10.84
C ILE A 360 -7.99 -9.00 -10.29
N LYS A 361 -8.65 -9.02 -9.13
CA LYS A 361 -8.85 -7.81 -8.33
C LYS A 361 -7.52 -7.42 -7.72
N GLY A 362 -7.21 -6.14 -7.75
CA GLY A 362 -5.95 -5.64 -7.24
C GLY A 362 -5.75 -4.19 -7.61
N ILE A 363 -4.84 -3.56 -6.88
CA ILE A 363 -4.69 -2.11 -6.92
C ILE A 363 -3.74 -1.60 -7.99
N LEU A 364 -2.89 -2.48 -8.54
CA LEU A 364 -1.78 -2.08 -9.39
C LEU A 364 -2.03 -2.49 -10.85
N ASP A 365 -1.81 -1.56 -11.77
CA ASP A 365 -1.76 -1.78 -13.22
C ASP A 365 -0.29 -1.76 -13.66
N LEU A 366 0.37 -2.92 -13.58
CA LEU A 366 1.77 -3.07 -13.95
C LEU A 366 1.91 -3.21 -15.48
N ARG A 367 2.69 -2.32 -16.11
CA ARG A 367 2.88 -2.30 -17.57
C ARG A 367 4.31 -2.00 -18.01
N ASN A 368 4.64 -2.48 -19.21
CA ASN A 368 5.84 -2.05 -19.92
C ASN A 368 5.60 -0.66 -20.54
N PRO A 369 6.47 0.34 -20.30
CA PRO A 369 6.23 1.71 -20.74
C PRO A 369 6.28 1.89 -22.26
N HIS A 370 7.03 1.06 -22.98
CA HIS A 370 7.23 1.19 -24.44
C HIS A 370 6.11 0.55 -25.25
N THR A 371 5.62 -0.61 -24.79
CA THR A 371 4.57 -1.36 -25.49
C THR A 371 3.17 -1.07 -24.94
N GLY A 372 3.06 -0.58 -23.71
CA GLY A 372 1.79 -0.43 -22.99
C GLY A 372 1.14 -1.76 -22.58
N ASN A 373 1.80 -2.90 -22.85
CA ASN A 373 1.30 -4.21 -22.48
C ASN A 373 1.39 -4.41 -20.96
N SER A 374 0.38 -5.07 -20.40
CA SER A 374 0.41 -5.51 -19.01
C SER A 374 1.52 -6.55 -18.80
N LEU A 375 2.21 -6.42 -17.68
CA LEU A 375 3.21 -7.39 -17.24
C LEU A 375 2.59 -8.34 -16.21
N ASP A 376 3.10 -9.56 -16.17
CA ASP A 376 2.63 -10.60 -15.25
C ASP A 376 3.09 -10.31 -13.82
N GLN A 377 2.21 -9.78 -12.98
CA GLN A 377 2.54 -9.36 -11.62
C GLN A 377 3.16 -10.46 -10.76
N GLU A 378 2.88 -11.74 -11.02
CA GLU A 378 3.48 -12.85 -10.26
C GLU A 378 5.00 -12.92 -10.47
N LEU A 379 5.50 -12.60 -11.67
CA LEU A 379 6.94 -12.56 -11.98
C LEU A 379 7.66 -11.38 -11.33
N TYR A 380 6.93 -10.31 -11.02
CA TYR A 380 7.48 -9.08 -10.42
C TYR A 380 7.21 -8.99 -8.91
N LEU A 381 6.43 -9.92 -8.36
CA LEU A 381 6.12 -9.98 -6.93
C LEU A 381 7.37 -10.22 -6.10
N ASN A 382 7.51 -9.44 -5.04
CA ASN A 382 8.69 -9.33 -4.17
C ASN A 382 9.95 -8.77 -4.86
N VAL A 383 9.88 -8.33 -6.12
CA VAL A 383 10.98 -7.66 -6.83
C VAL A 383 10.61 -6.20 -7.09
N HIS A 384 9.62 -5.96 -7.94
CA HIS A 384 9.16 -4.62 -8.27
C HIS A 384 7.82 -4.27 -7.58
N THR A 385 7.06 -5.28 -7.15
CA THR A 385 5.80 -5.10 -6.44
C THR A 385 5.86 -5.85 -5.12
N VAL A 386 5.60 -5.18 -4.00
CA VAL A 386 5.72 -5.77 -2.67
C VAL A 386 4.39 -5.59 -1.94
N GLN A 387 3.79 -6.71 -1.56
CA GLN A 387 2.61 -6.69 -0.71
C GLN A 387 3.00 -6.26 0.71
N SER A 388 2.33 -5.23 1.22
CA SER A 388 2.54 -4.67 2.55
C SER A 388 1.58 -5.32 3.56
N TYR A 389 2.13 -6.09 4.50
CA TYR A 389 1.33 -6.71 5.55
C TYR A 389 1.33 -5.85 6.81
N ALA A 390 0.19 -5.22 7.11
CA ALA A 390 0.06 -4.32 8.25
C ALA A 390 0.41 -4.95 9.59
N PHE A 391 0.10 -6.24 9.78
CA PHE A 391 0.57 -6.96 10.96
C PHE A 391 2.10 -6.91 11.11
N ASP A 392 2.83 -7.19 10.03
CA ASP A 392 4.29 -7.27 10.06
C ASP A 392 4.92 -5.91 10.29
N PHE A 393 4.53 -4.87 9.54
CA PHE A 393 5.17 -3.57 9.69
C PHE A 393 4.79 -2.83 10.98
N ILE A 394 3.71 -3.22 11.66
CA ILE A 394 3.38 -2.74 13.01
C ILE A 394 4.22 -3.47 14.08
N THR A 395 4.56 -4.74 13.86
CA THR A 395 5.27 -5.57 14.85
C THR A 395 6.78 -5.65 14.63
N ASN A 396 7.25 -5.34 13.43
CA ASN A 396 8.66 -5.30 13.04
C ASN A 396 9.00 -3.95 12.41
N CYS A 397 9.73 -3.10 13.15
CA CYS A 397 10.21 -1.82 12.65
C CYS A 397 11.19 -1.94 11.46
N ASN A 398 11.80 -3.11 11.24
CA ASN A 398 12.71 -3.33 10.11
C ASN A 398 11.99 -3.85 8.86
N TYR A 399 10.66 -4.00 8.88
CA TYR A 399 9.91 -4.63 7.79
C TYR A 399 10.26 -4.09 6.40
N TYR A 400 10.22 -2.77 6.22
CA TYR A 400 10.51 -2.17 4.91
C TYR A 400 11.98 -2.30 4.50
N ILE A 401 12.90 -2.31 5.47
CA ILE A 401 14.32 -2.57 5.22
C ILE A 401 14.48 -4.00 4.66
N GLU A 402 13.91 -4.98 5.36
CA GLU A 402 13.98 -6.40 4.97
C GLU A 402 13.35 -6.64 3.59
N LYS A 403 12.23 -5.96 3.29
CA LYS A 403 11.58 -6.06 1.97
C LYS A 403 12.38 -5.41 0.85
N ILE A 404 13.03 -4.27 1.10
CA ILE A 404 13.94 -3.65 0.13
C ILE A 404 15.13 -4.59 -0.12
N ASP A 405 15.73 -5.15 0.94
CA ASP A 405 16.87 -6.07 0.84
C ASP A 405 16.52 -7.35 0.08
N GLN A 406 15.33 -7.89 0.34
CA GLN A 406 14.80 -9.04 -0.39
C GLN A 406 14.62 -8.71 -1.88
N ALA A 407 14.02 -7.57 -2.21
CA ALA A 407 13.77 -7.15 -3.58
C ALA A 407 15.07 -6.87 -4.36
N GLU A 408 16.03 -6.17 -3.76
CA GLU A 408 17.34 -5.92 -4.37
C GLU A 408 18.10 -7.23 -4.61
N SER A 409 18.07 -8.16 -3.64
CA SER A 409 18.70 -9.48 -3.78
C SER A 409 18.09 -10.30 -4.92
N LEU A 410 16.76 -10.33 -5.02
CA LEU A 410 16.06 -11.03 -6.10
C LEU A 410 16.33 -10.39 -7.46
N LYS A 411 16.36 -9.06 -7.55
CA LYS A 411 16.70 -8.34 -8.78
C LYS A 411 18.11 -8.67 -9.25
N MET A 412 19.08 -8.73 -8.34
CA MET A 412 20.46 -9.12 -8.68
C MET A 412 20.54 -10.55 -9.21
N ASN A 413 19.79 -11.48 -8.63
CA ASN A 413 19.76 -12.88 -9.11
C ASN A 413 19.11 -13.03 -10.49
N GLN A 414 18.23 -12.11 -10.91
CA GLN A 414 17.66 -12.10 -12.26
C GLN A 414 18.61 -11.54 -13.33
N LEU A 415 19.70 -10.86 -12.92
CA LEU A 415 20.71 -10.30 -13.81
C LEU A 415 21.89 -11.25 -14.08
N ILE A 416 21.96 -12.37 -13.36
CA ILE A 416 22.94 -13.47 -13.52
C ILE A 416 22.30 -14.58 -14.33
#